data_AF-A0A8C7ZF90-F1
#
_entry.id   AF-A0A8C7ZF90-F1
#
_cell.length_a   1.000
_cell.length_b   1.000
_cell.length_c   1.000
_cell.angle_alpha   90.00
_cell.angle_beta   90.00
_cell.angle_gamma   90.00
#
_symmetry.space_group_name_H-M   'P 1'
#
loop_
_entity.id
_entity.type
_entity.pdbx_description
1 polymer ?
#
loop_
_entity_poly.entity_id
_entity_poly.type
_entity_poly.pdbx_seq_one_letter_code
_entity_poly.pdbx_strand_id
1 'polypeptide(L)'
;TLRRSLSRSLVCEMCSPHLIPPLEEVELQKQPCSSTVWWFNSNRDRNVELDCHPFPHCIIKNFLSSKTFGENLQRELLELNFHEKSNDLYKFKQSDDLKKRKEPHIAGLRAALFGPFRSWLGDVLGVELETTVDVSCARYEYTDVLLCHDDELEGRRVAFILYLVPPWESSDGGTLDLYATDSHFQPQSIAKVLVPSWNTLVLFEVSPVSFHQVREVLSQDKCRLSVSGWFHGSSLERPPRYKEPPFPRTPHLPRDETVLLEWVNPVYLDISYQEKIQEEFEDSSEIQLKDFLREEKFKEVGDALQQAQILWMKRGPPNKRCFEVASLDTLPECVTECWELLNSEAFFLLLSNFTGLRLHYLCPADSEDEEEAKQKMEGEAAGSSTESSAASAKKEKGLCQLSTPVCCGNVRRWSHGSYTLLHDGEAEKAEYALDLLLPFGCTGWQSEFGGFTCYIANEEDEELLTVYPEDNSLALVYRDKETLKFVKHINHNSCSADTSAFRGFYDFSFVYYE
;
A
#
# COMPACT_ATOMS: atom_id res chain seq x y z
N THR A 1 19.91 -41.67 52.58
CA THR A 1 19.36 -42.02 51.26
C THR A 1 18.36 -40.96 50.85
N LEU A 2 18.79 -39.93 50.13
CA LEU A 2 17.86 -39.02 49.44
C LEU A 2 18.63 -38.32 48.31
N ARG A 3 18.44 -38.86 47.10
CA ARG A 3 18.85 -38.26 45.84
C ARG A 3 17.93 -37.07 45.57
N ARG A 4 18.48 -35.87 45.41
CA ARG A 4 17.87 -34.81 44.61
C ARG A 4 18.72 -34.66 43.35
N SER A 5 18.20 -35.17 42.25
CA SER A 5 18.75 -35.00 40.92
C SER A 5 18.56 -33.54 40.49
N LEU A 6 19.65 -32.78 40.43
CA LEU A 6 19.74 -31.59 39.60
C LEU A 6 19.79 -32.06 38.14
N SER A 7 18.67 -32.00 37.43
CA SER A 7 18.66 -32.05 35.97
C SER A 7 19.21 -30.70 35.46
N ARG A 8 20.54 -30.56 35.43
CA ARG A 8 21.17 -29.58 34.54
C ARG A 8 20.89 -30.05 33.11
N SER A 9 20.00 -29.34 32.42
CA SER A 9 19.94 -29.35 30.97
C SER A 9 21.34 -29.03 30.45
N LEU A 10 22.04 -30.03 29.88
CA LEU A 10 23.23 -29.79 29.06
C LEU A 10 22.75 -29.10 27.77
N VAL A 11 22.62 -27.78 27.80
CA VAL A 11 22.73 -27.01 26.57
C VAL A 11 24.23 -27.05 26.23
N CYS A 12 24.57 -27.70 25.13
CA CYS A 12 25.94 -27.73 24.60
C CYS A 12 26.45 -26.28 24.46
N GLU A 13 27.65 -25.94 24.97
CA GLU A 13 28.25 -24.61 24.82
C GLU A 13 28.33 -24.14 23.36
N MET A 14 28.36 -25.07 22.39
CA MET A 14 28.33 -24.75 20.96
C MET A 14 26.96 -24.29 20.44
N CYS A 15 25.88 -24.52 21.19
CA CYS A 15 24.51 -24.22 20.80
C CYS A 15 23.92 -23.00 21.55
N SER A 16 24.73 -22.29 22.36
CA SER A 16 24.33 -21.07 23.05
C SER A 16 25.10 -19.88 22.47
N PRO A 17 24.43 -18.88 21.87
CA PRO A 17 25.13 -17.71 21.36
C PRO A 17 25.48 -16.75 22.52
N HIS A 18 26.74 -16.34 22.59
CA HIS A 18 27.11 -15.12 23.33
C HIS A 18 26.88 -13.92 22.39
N LEU A 19 26.02 -12.99 22.80
CA LEU A 19 25.66 -11.79 22.05
C LEU A 19 26.60 -10.62 22.43
N ILE A 20 26.87 -9.72 21.48
CA ILE A 20 27.65 -8.49 21.67
C ILE A 20 26.68 -7.28 21.69
N PRO A 21 26.86 -6.27 22.57
CA PRO A 21 27.95 -6.08 23.55
C PRO A 21 27.83 -7.00 24.78
N PRO A 22 28.93 -7.25 25.54
CA PRO A 22 28.83 -7.99 26.79
C PRO A 22 27.84 -7.29 27.72
N LEU A 23 26.87 -8.06 28.24
CA LEU A 23 25.74 -7.60 29.08
C LEU A 23 26.15 -6.87 30.38
N GLU A 24 27.46 -6.73 30.65
CA GLU A 24 28.03 -6.24 31.91
C GLU A 24 28.87 -4.94 31.79
N GLU A 25 29.18 -4.41 30.58
CA GLU A 25 30.20 -3.34 30.43
C GLU A 25 29.70 -1.96 29.93
N VAL A 26 28.40 -1.64 30.00
CA VAL A 26 27.88 -0.35 29.51
C VAL A 26 27.25 0.49 30.62
N GLU A 27 27.96 1.53 31.09
CA GLU A 27 27.40 2.61 31.92
C GLU A 27 26.71 3.67 31.04
N LEU A 28 25.40 3.89 31.25
CA LEU A 28 24.62 4.95 30.60
C LEU A 28 24.25 6.06 31.60
N GLN A 29 24.54 7.32 31.25
CA GLN A 29 24.14 8.49 32.04
C GLN A 29 22.84 9.11 31.48
N LYS A 30 21.88 9.40 32.35
CA LYS A 30 20.65 10.16 32.04
C LYS A 30 20.90 11.67 32.17
N GLN A 31 20.49 12.47 31.18
CA GLN A 31 20.23 13.91 31.38
C GLN A 31 18.97 14.39 30.62
N PRO A 32 18.31 15.47 31.13
CA PRO A 32 16.94 15.80 30.78
C PRO A 32 16.91 16.82 29.63
N CYS A 33 16.57 16.35 28.43
CA CYS A 33 16.02 17.23 27.40
C CYS A 33 14.99 16.42 26.61
N SER A 34 13.74 16.88 26.65
CA SER A 34 12.50 16.35 26.05
C SER A 34 12.53 14.92 25.50
N SER A 35 11.78 14.03 26.18
CA SER A 35 11.26 12.74 25.70
C SER A 35 12.17 11.96 24.72
N THR A 36 12.95 11.05 25.30
CA THR A 36 13.60 9.91 24.65
C THR A 36 14.75 10.24 23.70
N VAL A 37 15.91 10.63 24.26
CA VAL A 37 17.17 10.74 23.50
C VAL A 37 18.19 9.72 24.02
N TRP A 38 18.68 8.89 23.10
CA TRP A 38 19.66 7.81 23.28
C TRP A 38 21.07 8.39 23.19
N TRP A 39 21.90 8.23 24.22
CA TRP A 39 23.32 8.57 24.12
C TRP A 39 24.19 7.45 24.70
N PHE A 40 25.02 6.85 23.86
CA PHE A 40 26.23 6.16 24.29
C PHE A 40 27.40 7.15 24.24
N ASN A 41 28.30 7.07 25.21
CA ASN A 41 29.56 7.79 25.15
C ASN A 41 30.36 7.23 23.95
N SER A 42 30.58 8.04 22.91
CA SER A 42 31.13 7.67 21.59
C SER A 42 32.61 7.30 21.61
N ASN A 43 33.12 6.74 22.70
CA ASN A 43 34.53 6.38 22.85
C ASN A 43 34.62 5.02 23.56
N ARG A 44 34.36 3.91 22.84
CA ARG A 44 35.23 2.71 22.84
C ARG A 44 34.77 1.50 22.04
N ASP A 45 33.50 1.34 21.66
CA ASP A 45 33.05 0.11 20.97
C ASP A 45 32.73 0.35 19.49
N ARG A 46 33.61 -0.12 18.58
CA ARG A 46 33.49 0.10 17.11
C ARG A 46 32.34 -0.68 16.45
N ASN A 47 31.57 -1.44 17.22
CA ASN A 47 30.55 -2.37 16.73
C ASN A 47 29.11 -1.87 16.91
N VAL A 48 28.88 -0.82 17.70
CA VAL A 48 27.54 -0.28 17.97
C VAL A 48 27.43 1.14 17.45
N GLU A 49 26.44 1.41 16.59
CA GLU A 49 26.13 2.73 16.06
C GLU A 49 24.70 3.10 16.46
N LEU A 50 24.54 4.28 17.05
CA LEU A 50 23.24 4.82 17.46
C LEU A 50 23.00 6.14 16.75
N ASP A 51 21.77 6.30 16.29
CA ASP A 51 21.33 7.52 15.61
C ASP A 51 19.86 7.76 15.93
N CYS A 52 19.49 9.03 16.04
CA CYS A 52 18.14 9.47 16.37
C CYS A 52 17.43 10.09 15.16
N HIS A 53 18.09 10.16 13.99
CA HIS A 53 17.51 10.69 12.77
C HIS A 53 17.36 9.59 11.69
N PRO A 54 16.19 9.40 11.08
CA PRO A 54 14.95 10.16 11.23
C PRO A 54 14.18 9.87 12.53
N PHE A 55 14.45 8.74 13.16
CA PHE A 55 13.95 8.34 14.48
C PHE A 55 15.01 7.46 15.17
N PRO A 56 14.89 7.21 16.48
CA PRO A 56 15.79 6.33 17.20
C PRO A 56 15.99 4.95 16.59
N HIS A 57 17.22 4.64 16.24
CA HIS A 57 17.61 3.31 15.79
C HIS A 57 19.07 3.00 16.18
N CYS A 58 19.35 1.71 16.32
CA CYS A 58 20.63 1.16 16.72
C CYS A 58 21.08 0.10 15.72
N ILE A 59 22.35 0.09 15.40
CA ILE A 59 22.99 -0.89 14.51
C ILE A 59 24.11 -1.55 15.30
N ILE A 60 24.04 -2.87 15.47
CA ILE A 60 25.03 -3.67 16.16
C ILE A 60 25.67 -4.64 15.17
N LYS A 61 26.91 -4.36 14.78
CA LYS A 61 27.73 -5.21 13.92
C LYS A 61 28.34 -6.35 14.73
N ASN A 62 28.55 -7.49 14.09
CA ASN A 62 29.11 -8.69 14.71
C ASN A 62 28.30 -9.16 15.94
N PHE A 63 26.97 -9.10 15.84
CA PHE A 63 26.06 -9.33 16.97
C PHE A 63 26.24 -10.70 17.64
N LEU A 64 26.38 -11.76 16.82
CA LEU A 64 26.72 -13.11 17.26
C LEU A 64 28.24 -13.22 17.39
N SER A 65 28.75 -13.50 18.60
CA SER A 65 30.20 -13.62 18.81
C SER A 65 30.82 -14.86 18.16
N SER A 66 30.06 -15.95 18.05
CA SER A 66 30.51 -17.21 17.44
C SER A 66 30.13 -17.25 15.96
N LYS A 67 31.16 -17.17 15.09
CA LYS A 67 30.98 -17.34 13.64
C LYS A 67 30.33 -18.68 13.29
N THR A 68 30.78 -19.76 13.93
CA THR A 68 30.24 -21.11 13.72
C THR A 68 28.77 -21.22 14.11
N PHE A 69 28.36 -20.54 15.20
CA PHE A 69 26.95 -20.49 15.57
C PHE A 69 26.13 -19.79 14.48
N GLY A 70 26.60 -18.65 13.97
CA GLY A 70 25.92 -17.92 12.89
C GLY A 70 25.79 -18.73 11.59
N GLU A 71 26.83 -19.44 11.18
CA GLU A 71 26.81 -20.31 9.99
C GLU A 71 25.84 -21.51 10.16
N ASN A 72 25.80 -22.12 11.34
CA ASN A 72 24.87 -23.20 11.63
C ASN A 72 23.42 -22.70 11.73
N LEU A 73 23.20 -21.53 12.35
CA LEU A 73 21.90 -20.87 12.40
C LEU A 73 21.37 -20.60 10.98
N GLN A 74 22.20 -20.02 10.11
CA GLN A 74 21.83 -19.78 8.72
C GLN A 74 21.42 -21.08 8.01
N ARG A 75 22.16 -22.17 8.23
CA ARG A 75 21.83 -23.49 7.67
C ARG A 75 20.48 -24.00 8.14
N GLU A 76 20.23 -23.99 9.45
CA GLU A 76 18.93 -24.40 10.03
C GLU A 76 17.77 -23.55 9.47
N LEU A 77 17.98 -22.24 9.33
CA LEU A 77 16.96 -21.33 8.80
C LEU A 77 16.67 -21.57 7.31
N LEU A 78 17.69 -21.87 6.50
CA LEU A 78 17.51 -22.17 5.07
C LEU A 78 16.82 -23.52 4.82
N GLU A 79 16.87 -24.44 5.80
CA GLU A 79 16.18 -25.74 5.76
C GLU A 79 14.69 -25.64 6.15
N LEU A 80 14.23 -24.47 6.62
CA LEU A 80 12.81 -24.26 6.93
C LEU A 80 11.95 -24.22 5.66
N ASN A 81 10.68 -24.56 5.84
CA ASN A 81 9.67 -24.27 4.82
C ASN A 81 9.38 -22.78 4.81
N PHE A 82 9.34 -22.20 3.60
CA PHE A 82 8.97 -20.82 3.37
C PHE A 82 7.70 -20.76 2.54
N HIS A 83 6.83 -19.84 2.91
CA HIS A 83 5.55 -19.58 2.26
C HIS A 83 5.62 -18.20 1.62
N GLU A 84 5.17 -18.11 0.37
CA GLU A 84 5.03 -16.83 -0.30
C GLU A 84 3.96 -16.00 0.41
N LYS A 85 4.29 -14.73 0.67
CA LYS A 85 3.40 -13.73 1.22
C LYS A 85 3.36 -12.56 0.27
N SER A 86 2.17 -12.22 -0.21
CA SER A 86 1.97 -11.14 -1.16
C SER A 86 0.65 -10.44 -0.85
N ASN A 87 0.69 -9.13 -0.68
CA ASN A 87 -0.46 -8.23 -0.62
C ASN A 87 -0.07 -6.88 -1.22
N ASP A 88 -0.87 -5.83 -1.08
CA ASP A 88 -0.52 -4.48 -1.52
C ASP A 88 0.85 -4.00 -0.99
N LEU A 89 1.13 -4.24 0.30
CA LEU A 89 2.30 -3.74 1.02
C LEU A 89 3.59 -4.50 0.70
N TYR A 90 3.51 -5.81 0.46
CA TYR A 90 4.71 -6.65 0.35
C TYR A 90 4.60 -7.78 -0.67
N LYS A 91 5.77 -8.31 -1.04
CA LYS A 91 5.96 -9.60 -1.69
C LYS A 91 7.29 -10.17 -1.21
N PHE A 92 7.27 -11.28 -0.48
CA PHE A 92 8.47 -12.00 -0.04
C PHE A 92 8.09 -13.40 0.46
N LYS A 93 9.08 -14.15 0.95
CA LYS A 93 8.88 -15.49 1.52
C LYS A 93 9.11 -15.46 3.03
N GLN A 94 8.18 -15.99 3.82
CA GLN A 94 8.29 -16.07 5.28
C GLN A 94 8.25 -17.53 5.76
N SER A 95 9.06 -17.86 6.75
CA SER A 95 8.97 -19.16 7.42
C SER A 95 7.74 -19.22 8.34
N ASP A 96 7.40 -20.42 8.82
CA ASP A 96 6.60 -20.54 10.04
C ASP A 96 7.24 -19.74 11.20
N ASP A 97 6.41 -19.33 12.16
CA ASP A 97 6.86 -18.70 13.41
C ASP A 97 7.92 -19.56 14.13
N LEU A 98 9.01 -18.92 14.56
CA LEU A 98 10.16 -19.59 15.18
C LEU A 98 9.93 -19.86 16.68
N LYS A 99 8.80 -19.41 17.27
CA LYS A 99 8.49 -19.57 18.70
C LYS A 99 8.59 -21.00 19.23
N LYS A 100 8.12 -21.99 18.46
CA LYS A 100 8.05 -23.40 18.88
C LYS A 100 9.10 -24.30 18.23
N ARG A 101 9.97 -23.73 17.40
CA ARG A 101 11.07 -24.45 16.72
C ARG A 101 12.08 -25.00 17.73
N LYS A 102 12.60 -26.20 17.45
CA LYS A 102 13.42 -27.03 18.37
C LYS A 102 14.85 -27.24 17.88
N GLU A 103 15.12 -26.86 16.65
CA GLU A 103 16.43 -26.82 16.03
C GLU A 103 17.39 -26.03 16.94
N PRO A 104 18.57 -26.57 17.27
CA PRO A 104 19.35 -26.09 18.42
C PRO A 104 19.86 -24.65 18.27
N HIS A 105 20.20 -24.19 17.07
CA HIS A 105 20.69 -22.82 16.87
C HIS A 105 19.53 -21.82 16.84
N ILE A 106 18.38 -22.19 16.25
CA ILE A 106 17.15 -21.38 16.33
C ILE A 106 16.70 -21.24 17.79
N ALA A 107 16.66 -22.34 18.54
CA ALA A 107 16.30 -22.33 19.95
C ALA A 107 17.30 -21.53 20.81
N GLY A 108 18.60 -21.64 20.52
CA GLY A 108 19.66 -20.87 21.15
C GLY A 108 19.52 -19.37 20.91
N LEU A 109 19.26 -18.96 19.66
CA LEU A 109 19.02 -17.55 19.31
C LEU A 109 17.80 -17.00 20.05
N ARG A 110 16.67 -17.72 20.02
CA ARG A 110 15.44 -17.33 20.73
C ARG A 110 15.69 -17.14 22.22
N ALA A 111 16.39 -18.09 22.86
CA ALA A 111 16.70 -18.01 24.29
C ALA A 111 17.56 -16.78 24.63
N ALA A 112 18.53 -16.44 23.77
CA ALA A 112 19.40 -15.29 23.96
C ALA A 112 18.68 -13.95 23.72
N LEU A 113 17.91 -13.84 22.63
CA LEU A 113 17.14 -12.64 22.28
C LEU A 113 16.07 -12.31 23.32
N PHE A 114 15.18 -13.26 23.64
CA PHE A 114 14.03 -13.02 24.52
C PHE A 114 14.32 -13.22 26.01
N GLY A 115 15.54 -13.68 26.35
CA GLY A 115 16.02 -13.83 27.72
C GLY A 115 16.92 -12.66 28.14
N PRO A 116 18.26 -12.85 28.14
CA PRO A 116 19.19 -11.85 28.63
C PRO A 116 19.19 -10.57 27.78
N PHE A 117 19.10 -10.66 26.45
CA PHE A 117 19.14 -9.48 25.59
C PHE A 117 17.91 -8.59 25.75
N ARG A 118 16.70 -9.18 25.80
CA ARG A 118 15.47 -8.46 26.15
C ARG A 118 15.58 -7.74 27.49
N SER A 119 16.15 -8.40 28.50
CA SER A 119 16.27 -7.80 29.85
C SER A 119 17.20 -6.59 29.81
N TRP A 120 18.38 -6.74 29.19
CA TRP A 120 19.30 -5.64 28.95
C TRP A 120 18.66 -4.50 28.15
N LEU A 121 17.92 -4.83 27.09
CA LEU A 121 17.23 -3.84 26.27
C LEU A 121 16.20 -3.08 27.12
N GLY A 122 15.38 -3.76 27.92
CA GLY A 122 14.44 -3.12 28.85
C GLY A 122 15.12 -2.16 29.81
N ASP A 123 16.26 -2.55 30.39
CA ASP A 123 17.06 -1.70 31.28
C ASP A 123 17.59 -0.45 30.56
N VAL A 124 18.07 -0.61 29.32
CA VAL A 124 18.57 0.49 28.47
C VAL A 124 17.45 1.46 28.09
N LEU A 125 16.31 0.95 27.65
CA LEU A 125 15.14 1.76 27.28
C LEU A 125 14.45 2.38 28.52
N GLY A 126 14.66 1.82 29.71
CA GLY A 126 13.92 2.17 30.91
C GLY A 126 12.43 1.78 30.84
N VAL A 127 12.11 0.73 30.09
CA VAL A 127 10.74 0.20 29.94
C VAL A 127 10.72 -1.29 30.23
N GLU A 128 9.60 -1.78 30.74
CA GLU A 128 9.39 -3.22 30.90
C GLU A 128 8.98 -3.84 29.56
N LEU A 129 9.81 -4.77 29.06
CA LEU A 129 9.51 -5.55 27.87
C LEU A 129 8.93 -6.90 28.26
N GLU A 130 7.88 -7.35 27.58
CA GLU A 130 7.22 -8.63 27.81
C GLU A 130 8.07 -9.81 27.36
N THR A 131 7.83 -10.98 27.95
CA THR A 131 8.49 -12.25 27.56
C THR A 131 7.93 -12.86 26.27
N THR A 132 7.00 -12.18 25.61
CA THR A 132 6.36 -12.64 24.37
C THR A 132 7.42 -12.88 23.31
N VAL A 133 7.46 -14.11 22.79
CA VAL A 133 8.33 -14.47 21.66
C VAL A 133 7.55 -14.24 20.38
N ASP A 134 8.06 -13.31 19.59
CA ASP A 134 7.55 -12.91 18.28
C ASP A 134 8.73 -12.78 17.32
N VAL A 135 8.99 -13.83 16.55
CA VAL A 135 10.16 -13.92 15.68
C VAL A 135 9.91 -14.84 14.49
N SER A 136 10.22 -14.35 13.30
CA SER A 136 10.10 -15.08 12.04
C SER A 136 11.39 -15.00 11.23
N CYS A 137 11.53 -15.89 10.25
CA CYS A 137 12.58 -15.82 9.25
C CYS A 137 11.97 -15.31 7.93
N ALA A 138 12.61 -14.33 7.30
CA ALA A 138 12.20 -13.80 6.02
C ALA A 138 13.31 -14.00 4.96
N ARG A 139 12.87 -14.32 3.75
CA ARG A 139 13.69 -14.42 2.55
C ARG A 139 13.14 -13.46 1.50
N TYR A 140 14.01 -12.59 1.02
CA TYR A 140 13.76 -11.74 -0.13
C TYR A 140 14.71 -12.16 -1.26
N GLU A 141 14.12 -12.50 -2.39
CA GLU A 141 14.78 -12.82 -3.65
C GLU A 141 14.47 -11.74 -4.68
N TYR A 142 14.97 -11.87 -5.90
CA TYR A 142 14.75 -10.90 -6.95
C TYR A 142 13.27 -10.49 -7.09
N THR A 143 13.01 -9.19 -7.13
CA THR A 143 11.68 -8.53 -7.15
C THR A 143 10.91 -8.47 -5.83
N ASP A 144 11.37 -9.16 -4.78
CA ASP A 144 10.71 -9.10 -3.48
C ASP A 144 10.94 -7.74 -2.82
N VAL A 145 9.92 -7.25 -2.10
CA VAL A 145 9.84 -5.90 -1.52
C VAL A 145 8.93 -5.89 -0.29
N LEU A 146 9.16 -4.96 0.63
CA LEU A 146 8.22 -4.59 1.69
C LEU A 146 8.18 -3.06 1.74
N LEU A 147 7.06 -2.47 1.34
CA LEU A 147 6.91 -1.03 1.13
C LEU A 147 6.80 -0.24 2.44
N CYS A 148 6.60 1.08 2.34
CA CYS A 148 6.65 2.00 3.48
C CYS A 148 5.55 1.73 4.51
N HIS A 149 5.94 1.36 5.74
CA HIS A 149 5.08 1.11 6.89
C HIS A 149 5.78 1.51 8.19
N ASP A 150 5.06 1.59 9.31
CA ASP A 150 5.57 2.05 10.62
C ASP A 150 5.70 0.94 11.67
N ASP A 151 5.37 -0.31 11.31
CA ASP A 151 5.32 -1.49 12.18
C ASP A 151 4.30 -1.42 13.33
N GLU A 152 3.39 -0.43 13.30
CA GLU A 152 2.47 -0.17 14.39
C GLU A 152 1.43 -1.29 14.54
N LEU A 153 1.51 -2.01 15.66
CA LEU A 153 0.52 -2.98 16.11
C LEU A 153 0.57 -3.01 17.64
N GLU A 154 -0.58 -3.22 18.29
CA GLU A 154 -0.68 -3.19 19.75
C GLU A 154 0.33 -4.15 20.41
N GLY A 155 1.06 -3.66 21.41
CA GLY A 155 2.09 -4.41 22.12
C GLY A 155 3.47 -4.33 21.49
N ARG A 156 3.63 -4.02 20.19
CA ARG A 156 4.97 -3.91 19.58
C ARG A 156 5.69 -2.65 20.08
N ARG A 157 6.85 -2.85 20.73
CA ARG A 157 7.64 -1.74 21.31
C ARG A 157 8.95 -1.49 20.59
N VAL A 158 9.70 -2.55 20.27
CA VAL A 158 10.98 -2.46 19.56
C VAL A 158 11.03 -3.50 18.46
N ALA A 159 11.18 -3.04 17.23
CA ALA A 159 11.43 -3.91 16.08
C ALA A 159 12.92 -4.29 16.04
N PHE A 160 13.21 -5.51 15.60
CA PHE A 160 14.58 -5.96 15.38
C PHE A 160 14.71 -6.76 14.08
N ILE A 161 15.88 -6.63 13.45
CA ILE A 161 16.24 -7.37 12.23
C ILE A 161 17.69 -7.82 12.34
N LEU A 162 17.93 -9.13 12.35
CA LEU A 162 19.24 -9.74 12.29
C LEU A 162 19.51 -10.26 10.87
N TYR A 163 20.50 -9.69 10.20
CA TYR A 163 20.88 -10.06 8.84
C TYR A 163 21.84 -11.24 8.79
N LEU A 164 21.50 -12.25 7.98
CA LEU A 164 22.32 -13.44 7.70
C LEU A 164 22.54 -13.58 6.18
N VAL A 165 22.91 -12.46 5.56
CA VAL A 165 23.08 -12.31 4.11
C VAL A 165 24.49 -12.69 3.64
N PRO A 166 24.67 -13.13 2.37
CA PRO A 166 26.00 -13.17 1.74
C PRO A 166 26.61 -11.76 1.60
N PRO A 167 27.83 -11.59 1.05
CA PRO A 167 28.33 -10.26 0.70
C PRO A 167 27.30 -9.46 -0.11
N TRP A 168 26.91 -8.30 0.43
CA TRP A 168 25.80 -7.49 -0.06
C TRP A 168 26.24 -6.05 -0.29
N GLU A 169 25.80 -5.47 -1.39
CA GLU A 169 26.13 -4.11 -1.82
C GLU A 169 24.85 -3.32 -2.07
N SER A 170 24.96 -1.99 -2.15
CA SER A 170 23.80 -1.13 -2.39
C SER A 170 23.11 -1.41 -3.73
N SER A 171 23.84 -1.93 -4.74
CA SER A 171 23.30 -2.30 -6.05
C SER A 171 22.47 -3.58 -6.04
N ASP A 172 22.61 -4.43 -5.01
CA ASP A 172 21.80 -5.65 -4.87
C ASP A 172 20.37 -5.33 -4.44
N GLY A 173 20.07 -4.08 -4.07
CA GLY A 173 18.79 -3.69 -3.49
C GLY A 173 18.63 -4.23 -2.07
N GLY A 174 17.40 -4.48 -1.62
CA GLY A 174 17.15 -5.08 -0.30
C GLY A 174 17.55 -4.20 0.89
N THR A 175 17.78 -2.90 0.68
CA THR A 175 18.17 -1.97 1.74
C THR A 175 17.01 -1.74 2.72
N LEU A 176 17.33 -1.52 3.99
CA LEU A 176 16.37 -0.98 4.95
C LEU A 176 16.43 0.54 4.84
N ASP A 177 15.40 1.13 4.25
CA ASP A 177 15.30 2.59 4.07
C ASP A 177 14.43 3.17 5.19
N LEU A 178 14.91 4.20 5.88
CA LEU A 178 14.20 4.90 6.96
C LEU A 178 13.72 6.26 6.47
N TYR A 179 12.45 6.59 6.69
CA TYR A 179 11.82 7.81 6.21
C TYR A 179 11.83 8.91 7.29
N ALA A 180 12.11 10.14 6.86
CA ALA A 180 11.72 11.33 7.61
C ALA A 180 10.22 11.59 7.47
N THR A 181 9.62 12.21 8.48
CA THR A 181 8.21 12.58 8.50
C THR A 181 8.00 14.09 8.35
N ASP A 182 6.84 14.47 7.82
CA ASP A 182 6.39 15.85 7.73
C ASP A 182 5.67 16.34 9.00
N SER A 183 5.13 17.56 8.97
CA SER A 183 4.38 18.16 10.10
C SER A 183 3.06 17.45 10.42
N HIS A 184 2.59 16.53 9.58
CA HIS A 184 1.40 15.72 9.78
C HIS A 184 1.74 14.28 10.17
N PHE A 185 3.00 14.00 10.53
CA PHE A 185 3.49 12.66 10.84
C PHE A 185 3.31 11.67 9.68
N GLN A 186 3.36 12.15 8.44
CA GLN A 186 3.36 11.30 7.25
C GLN A 186 4.79 11.14 6.71
N PRO A 187 5.17 9.97 6.16
CA PRO A 187 6.49 9.80 5.57
C PRO A 187 6.64 10.71 4.35
N GLN A 188 7.81 11.34 4.21
CA GLN A 188 8.10 12.30 3.14
C GLN A 188 9.22 11.82 2.23
N SER A 189 10.39 11.54 2.79
CA SER A 189 11.59 11.19 2.03
C SER A 189 12.47 10.23 2.81
N ILE A 190 13.20 9.37 2.09
CA ILE A 190 14.19 8.48 2.68
C ILE A 190 15.34 9.34 3.24
N ALA A 191 15.53 9.30 4.56
CA ALA A 191 16.58 10.02 5.27
C ALA A 191 17.82 9.17 5.53
N LYS A 192 17.64 7.84 5.66
CA LYS A 192 18.74 6.91 5.88
C LYS A 192 18.53 5.62 5.09
N VAL A 193 19.61 5.09 4.53
CA VAL A 193 19.64 3.83 3.77
C VAL A 193 20.63 2.89 4.44
N LEU A 194 20.17 1.73 4.89
CA LEU A 194 20.99 0.73 5.56
C LEU A 194 21.16 -0.50 4.65
N VAL A 195 22.38 -0.72 4.18
CA VAL A 195 22.73 -1.91 3.40
C VAL A 195 22.86 -3.10 4.37
N PRO A 196 22.12 -4.21 4.16
CA PRO A 196 22.22 -5.36 5.04
C PRO A 196 23.62 -5.97 4.95
N SER A 197 24.13 -6.48 6.07
CA SER A 197 25.44 -7.13 6.11
C SER A 197 25.41 -8.29 7.09
N TRP A 198 26.23 -9.31 6.81
CA TRP A 198 26.31 -10.51 7.64
C TRP A 198 26.48 -10.17 9.14
N ASN A 199 25.67 -10.80 9.98
CA ASN A 199 25.75 -10.70 11.44
C ASN A 199 25.60 -9.27 11.98
N THR A 200 24.73 -8.49 11.34
CA THR A 200 24.35 -7.15 11.78
C THR A 200 22.92 -7.18 12.29
N LEU A 201 22.72 -6.73 13.53
CA LEU A 201 21.40 -6.49 14.12
C LEU A 201 21.05 -5.01 13.98
N VAL A 202 19.85 -4.71 13.50
CA VAL A 202 19.24 -3.38 13.56
C VAL A 202 18.06 -3.41 14.52
N LEU A 203 17.94 -2.36 15.34
CA LEU A 203 16.85 -2.16 16.29
C LEU A 203 16.28 -0.76 16.11
N PHE A 204 14.97 -0.59 16.26
CA PHE A 204 14.36 0.73 16.38
C PHE A 204 13.06 0.66 17.19
N GLU A 205 12.74 1.77 17.84
CA GLU A 205 11.51 1.92 18.60
C GLU A 205 10.32 2.01 17.64
N VAL A 206 9.30 1.19 17.86
CA VAL A 206 8.03 1.27 17.11
C VAL A 206 7.27 2.49 17.62
N SER A 207 6.97 3.41 16.70
CA SER A 207 6.32 4.68 17.00
C SER A 207 5.51 5.19 15.80
N PRO A 208 4.64 6.18 15.98
CA PRO A 208 3.87 6.78 14.87
C PRO A 208 4.71 7.47 13.78
N VAL A 209 6.05 7.49 13.92
CA VAL A 209 6.99 8.09 12.96
C VAL A 209 8.09 7.12 12.51
N SER A 210 8.08 5.86 12.93
CA SER A 210 9.11 4.86 12.56
C SER A 210 8.91 4.28 11.16
N PHE A 211 8.59 5.13 10.19
CA PHE A 211 8.33 4.71 8.81
C PHE A 211 9.60 4.17 8.15
N HIS A 212 9.50 2.97 7.59
CA HIS A 212 10.60 2.30 6.92
C HIS A 212 10.10 1.34 5.84
N GLN A 213 11.01 0.87 5.00
CA GLN A 213 10.73 -0.15 3.98
C GLN A 213 11.94 -1.08 3.79
N VAL A 214 11.70 -2.26 3.24
CA VAL A 214 12.74 -3.07 2.59
C VAL A 214 12.64 -2.80 1.10
N ARG A 215 13.63 -2.08 0.56
CA ARG A 215 13.72 -1.80 -0.87
C ARG A 215 13.76 -3.09 -1.67
N GLU A 216 13.22 -3.04 -2.88
CA GLU A 216 13.22 -4.19 -3.79
C GLU A 216 14.62 -4.81 -3.92
N VAL A 217 14.69 -6.14 -3.89
CA VAL A 217 15.92 -6.88 -4.17
C VAL A 217 16.13 -6.98 -5.68
N LEU A 218 17.28 -6.47 -6.14
CA LEU A 218 17.66 -6.39 -7.56
C LEU A 218 18.66 -7.48 -7.97
N SER A 219 19.32 -8.12 -7.00
CA SER A 219 20.18 -9.28 -7.28
C SER A 219 19.32 -10.49 -7.68
N GLN A 220 19.72 -11.13 -8.79
CA GLN A 220 19.06 -12.33 -9.31
C GLN A 220 19.61 -13.63 -8.71
N ASP A 221 20.79 -13.57 -8.10
CA ASP A 221 21.58 -14.73 -7.66
C ASP A 221 21.78 -14.79 -6.14
N LYS A 222 21.46 -13.72 -5.40
CA LYS A 222 21.59 -13.66 -3.95
C LYS A 222 20.23 -13.72 -3.26
N CYS A 223 20.22 -14.26 -2.04
CA CYS A 223 19.06 -14.31 -1.17
C CYS A 223 19.32 -13.44 0.06
N ARG A 224 18.46 -12.44 0.30
CA ARG A 224 18.48 -11.63 1.52
C ARG A 224 17.74 -12.37 2.63
N LEU A 225 18.49 -13.08 3.45
CA LEU A 225 17.98 -13.81 4.62
C LEU A 225 18.07 -12.94 5.88
N SER A 226 16.98 -12.85 6.64
CA SER A 226 16.95 -12.16 7.93
C SER A 226 16.05 -12.87 8.95
N VAL A 227 16.42 -12.78 10.21
CA VAL A 227 15.52 -13.08 11.34
C VAL A 227 14.99 -11.76 11.87
N SER A 228 13.69 -11.57 11.89
CA SER A 228 13.07 -10.32 12.35
C SER A 228 11.87 -10.58 13.26
N GLY A 229 11.54 -9.59 14.07
CA GLY A 229 10.43 -9.66 15.00
C GLY A 229 10.37 -8.44 15.91
N TRP A 230 9.61 -8.56 16.99
CA TRP A 230 9.37 -7.47 17.92
C TRP A 230 9.57 -7.91 19.37
N PHE A 231 10.16 -7.02 20.17
CA PHE A 231 10.01 -7.06 21.61
C PHE A 231 8.73 -6.33 21.99
N HIS A 232 7.86 -7.04 22.73
CA HIS A 232 6.57 -6.51 23.14
C HIS A 232 6.68 -5.70 24.45
N GLY A 233 5.77 -4.78 24.68
CA GLY A 233 5.72 -3.91 25.86
C GLY A 233 4.53 -2.94 25.78
N SER A 234 4.47 -1.97 26.69
CA SER A 234 3.40 -0.97 26.69
C SER A 234 3.41 -0.15 25.40
N SER A 235 2.29 -0.15 24.67
CA SER A 235 2.11 0.65 23.45
C SER A 235 2.33 2.14 23.70
N LEU A 236 2.89 2.84 22.72
CA LEU A 236 2.91 4.31 22.73
C LEU A 236 1.53 4.86 22.40
N GLU A 237 1.22 6.04 22.96
CA GLU A 237 0.01 6.77 22.58
C GLU A 237 0.14 7.28 21.15
N ARG A 238 -0.84 6.97 20.30
CA ARG A 238 -0.88 7.43 18.91
C ARG A 238 -1.58 8.78 18.83
N PRO A 239 -1.01 9.78 18.11
CA PRO A 239 -1.79 10.95 17.74
C PRO A 239 -2.96 10.55 16.83
N PRO A 240 -4.03 11.36 16.79
CA PRO A 240 -5.12 11.15 15.83
C PRO A 240 -4.59 11.02 14.41
N ARG A 241 -5.08 10.02 13.67
CA ARG A 241 -4.68 9.77 12.29
C ARG A 241 -4.95 11.00 11.42
N TYR A 242 -3.98 11.37 10.59
CA TYR A 242 -4.12 12.46 9.65
C TYR A 242 -5.14 12.11 8.55
N LYS A 243 -6.16 12.96 8.40
CA LYS A 243 -7.16 12.84 7.34
C LYS A 243 -6.78 13.74 6.17
N GLU A 244 -6.42 13.14 5.04
CA GLU A 244 -6.15 13.90 3.81
C GLU A 244 -7.41 14.64 3.34
N PRO A 245 -7.27 15.85 2.77
CA PRO A 245 -8.38 16.53 2.14
C PRO A 245 -8.94 15.69 1.00
N PRO A 246 -10.27 15.66 0.79
CA PRO A 246 -10.87 14.95 -0.32
C PRO A 246 -10.42 15.56 -1.65
N PHE A 247 -10.38 14.73 -2.69
CA PHE A 247 -10.14 15.21 -4.04
C PHE A 247 -11.30 16.07 -4.52
N PRO A 248 -11.04 17.20 -5.20
CA PRO A 248 -12.09 17.97 -5.84
C PRO A 248 -12.84 17.10 -6.84
N ARG A 249 -14.17 17.08 -6.74
CA ARG A 249 -15.07 16.45 -7.71
C ARG A 249 -15.69 17.53 -8.57
N THR A 250 -15.90 17.24 -9.85
CA THR A 250 -16.50 18.15 -10.82
C THR A 250 -17.71 17.50 -11.47
N PRO A 251 -18.78 18.25 -11.77
CA PRO A 251 -19.84 17.76 -12.64
C PRO A 251 -19.30 17.59 -14.07
N HIS A 252 -20.09 16.94 -14.92
CA HIS A 252 -19.77 16.76 -16.33
C HIS A 252 -19.55 18.09 -17.07
N LEU A 253 -18.71 18.07 -18.10
CA LEU A 253 -18.54 19.15 -19.06
C LEU A 253 -19.67 19.11 -20.10
N PRO A 254 -20.29 20.25 -20.45
CA PRO A 254 -21.40 20.30 -21.41
C PRO A 254 -20.88 20.10 -22.83
N ARG A 255 -20.73 18.83 -23.24
CA ARG A 255 -20.35 18.39 -24.59
C ARG A 255 -21.40 17.39 -25.07
N ASP A 256 -21.86 17.56 -26.31
CA ASP A 256 -22.89 16.72 -26.92
C ASP A 256 -22.32 15.39 -27.46
N GLU A 257 -23.21 14.56 -28.02
CA GLU A 257 -22.89 13.22 -28.54
C GLU A 257 -21.83 13.19 -29.66
N THR A 258 -21.50 14.33 -30.28
CA THR A 258 -20.49 14.37 -31.35
C THR A 258 -19.11 13.93 -30.86
N VAL A 259 -18.79 14.17 -29.59
CA VAL A 259 -17.53 13.71 -28.98
C VAL A 259 -17.48 12.17 -28.91
N LEU A 260 -18.60 11.51 -28.65
CA LEU A 260 -18.66 10.04 -28.62
C LEU A 260 -18.45 9.48 -30.03
N LEU A 261 -19.12 10.07 -31.02
CA LEU A 261 -19.01 9.67 -32.42
C LEU A 261 -17.60 9.85 -32.98
N GLU A 262 -16.83 10.82 -32.49
CA GLU A 262 -15.46 11.04 -32.92
C GLU A 262 -14.47 10.07 -32.26
N TRP A 263 -14.68 9.71 -31.00
CA TRP A 263 -13.67 9.04 -30.19
C TRP A 263 -13.94 7.56 -29.93
N VAL A 264 -15.20 7.19 -29.70
CA VAL A 264 -15.59 5.85 -29.25
C VAL A 264 -15.75 4.92 -30.45
N ASN A 265 -15.35 3.67 -30.29
CA ASN A 265 -15.59 2.61 -31.26
C ASN A 265 -17.11 2.44 -31.47
N PRO A 266 -17.63 2.55 -32.72
CA PRO A 266 -19.06 2.57 -33.00
C PRO A 266 -19.85 1.37 -32.46
N VAL A 267 -19.19 0.23 -32.22
CA VAL A 267 -19.84 -0.96 -31.63
C VAL A 267 -20.43 -0.64 -30.25
N TYR A 268 -19.75 0.19 -29.46
CA TYR A 268 -20.19 0.59 -28.11
C TYR A 268 -21.27 1.69 -28.12
N LEU A 269 -21.59 2.24 -29.30
CA LEU A 269 -22.65 3.22 -29.47
C LEU A 269 -23.96 2.58 -29.99
N ASP A 270 -23.92 1.29 -30.32
CA ASP A 270 -25.11 0.53 -30.68
C ASP A 270 -25.93 0.20 -29.43
N ILE A 271 -27.21 0.60 -29.45
CA ILE A 271 -28.12 0.45 -28.30
C ILE A 271 -28.31 -1.02 -27.91
N SER A 272 -28.41 -1.93 -28.89
CA SER A 272 -28.59 -3.36 -28.60
C SER A 272 -27.34 -4.01 -28.01
N TYR A 273 -26.18 -3.40 -28.23
CA TYR A 273 -24.94 -3.82 -27.61
C TYR A 273 -24.77 -3.22 -26.21
N GLN A 274 -25.18 -1.96 -26.01
CA GLN A 274 -25.26 -1.33 -24.68
C GLN A 274 -26.13 -2.13 -23.71
N GLU A 275 -27.31 -2.61 -24.15
CA GLU A 275 -28.18 -3.46 -23.34
C GLU A 275 -27.47 -4.73 -22.84
N LYS A 276 -26.66 -5.38 -23.69
CA LYS A 276 -25.88 -6.57 -23.30
C LYS A 276 -24.75 -6.25 -22.34
N ILE A 277 -24.09 -5.10 -22.55
CA ILE A 277 -23.04 -4.62 -21.64
C ILE A 277 -23.64 -4.37 -20.26
N GLN A 278 -24.83 -3.75 -20.21
CA GLN A 278 -25.54 -3.51 -18.97
C GLN A 278 -25.94 -4.81 -18.28
N GLU A 279 -26.50 -5.77 -18.99
CA GLU A 279 -26.83 -7.09 -18.43
C GLU A 279 -25.59 -7.78 -17.82
N GLU A 280 -24.46 -7.78 -18.54
CA GLU A 280 -23.21 -8.36 -18.03
C GLU A 280 -22.67 -7.59 -16.81
N PHE A 281 -22.74 -6.25 -16.83
CA PHE A 281 -22.28 -5.42 -15.73
C PHE A 281 -23.17 -5.55 -14.48
N GLU A 282 -24.49 -5.69 -14.62
CA GLU A 282 -25.39 -5.92 -13.49
C GLU A 282 -25.12 -7.27 -12.81
N ASP A 283 -24.71 -8.29 -13.56
CA ASP A 283 -24.39 -9.62 -13.04
C ASP A 283 -23.07 -9.67 -12.27
N SER A 284 -22.02 -8.96 -12.72
CA SER A 284 -20.65 -9.05 -12.17
C SER A 284 -20.15 -7.79 -11.46
N SER A 285 -20.84 -6.65 -11.63
CA SER A 285 -20.38 -5.30 -11.23
C SER A 285 -19.03 -4.88 -11.84
N GLU A 286 -18.61 -5.53 -12.91
CA GLU A 286 -17.36 -5.24 -13.62
C GLU A 286 -17.47 -5.59 -15.12
N ILE A 287 -16.81 -4.82 -15.97
CA ILE A 287 -16.66 -5.19 -17.38
C ILE A 287 -15.39 -4.60 -17.99
N GLN A 288 -14.84 -5.29 -18.99
CA GLN A 288 -13.67 -4.84 -19.75
C GLN A 288 -13.98 -4.76 -21.25
N LEU A 289 -14.03 -3.54 -21.78
CA LEU A 289 -14.39 -3.22 -23.16
C LEU A 289 -13.14 -3.00 -24.01
N LYS A 290 -12.80 -3.97 -24.86
CA LYS A 290 -11.60 -3.93 -25.72
C LYS A 290 -11.77 -3.02 -26.92
N ASP A 291 -10.68 -2.46 -27.41
CA ASP A 291 -10.67 -1.54 -28.56
C ASP A 291 -11.69 -0.40 -28.38
N PHE A 292 -11.74 0.18 -27.17
CA PHE A 292 -12.77 1.14 -26.76
C PHE A 292 -12.70 2.44 -27.56
N LEU A 293 -11.52 3.04 -27.67
CA LEU A 293 -11.30 4.18 -28.54
C LEU A 293 -11.07 3.70 -29.97
N ARG A 294 -11.43 4.56 -30.92
CA ARG A 294 -11.03 4.37 -32.32
C ARG A 294 -9.51 4.28 -32.43
N GLU A 295 -9.03 3.35 -33.24
CA GLU A 295 -7.60 3.03 -33.37
C GLU A 295 -6.74 4.26 -33.69
N GLU A 296 -7.26 5.17 -34.54
CA GLU A 296 -6.60 6.44 -34.90
C GLU A 296 -6.40 7.37 -33.70
N LYS A 297 -7.43 7.57 -32.88
CA LYS A 297 -7.39 8.39 -31.66
C LYS A 297 -6.54 7.74 -30.57
N PHE A 298 -6.65 6.42 -30.41
CA PHE A 298 -5.83 5.67 -29.45
C PHE A 298 -4.34 5.84 -29.72
N LYS A 299 -3.91 5.68 -30.99
CA LYS A 299 -2.51 5.88 -31.40
C LYS A 299 -2.05 7.31 -31.19
N GLU A 300 -2.87 8.29 -31.57
CA GLU A 300 -2.56 9.71 -31.42
C GLU A 300 -2.32 10.09 -29.94
N VAL A 301 -3.19 9.64 -29.03
CA VAL A 301 -3.03 9.86 -27.58
C VAL A 301 -1.82 9.10 -27.05
N GLY A 302 -1.63 7.84 -27.44
CA GLY A 302 -0.51 7.01 -27.02
C GLY A 302 0.85 7.62 -27.39
N ASP A 303 0.98 8.17 -28.61
CA ASP A 303 2.18 8.88 -29.06
C ASP A 303 2.37 10.20 -28.30
N ALA A 304 1.29 10.92 -28.03
CA ALA A 304 1.32 12.20 -27.31
C ALA A 304 1.71 12.06 -25.84
N LEU A 305 1.29 10.98 -25.17
CA LEU A 305 1.65 10.69 -23.77
C LEU A 305 3.15 10.46 -23.57
N GLN A 306 3.87 10.07 -24.62
CA GLN A 306 5.33 9.88 -24.60
C GLN A 306 6.11 11.19 -24.83
N GLN A 307 5.43 12.30 -25.13
CA GLN A 307 6.10 13.57 -25.41
C GLN A 307 6.63 14.22 -24.14
N ALA A 308 7.83 14.79 -24.22
CA ALA A 308 8.54 15.39 -23.09
C ALA A 308 7.90 16.68 -22.53
N GLN A 309 6.88 17.23 -23.19
CA GLN A 309 6.21 18.47 -22.79
C GLN A 309 5.27 18.30 -21.60
N ILE A 310 4.81 17.07 -21.31
CA ILE A 310 3.92 16.80 -20.17
C ILE A 310 4.72 16.91 -18.87
N LEU A 311 4.26 17.78 -17.97
CA LEU A 311 4.83 17.89 -16.63
C LEU A 311 4.23 16.80 -15.74
N TRP A 312 5.04 15.82 -15.38
CA TRP A 312 4.68 14.74 -14.47
C TRP A 312 5.05 15.08 -13.03
N MET A 313 4.11 14.94 -12.10
CA MET A 313 4.29 15.21 -10.68
C MET A 313 4.15 13.93 -9.87
N LYS A 314 5.16 13.63 -9.05
CA LYS A 314 5.12 12.50 -8.14
C LYS A 314 4.06 12.70 -7.05
N ARG A 315 3.19 11.71 -6.86
CA ARG A 315 2.16 11.67 -5.82
C ARG A 315 2.63 10.77 -4.67
N GLY A 316 2.42 11.27 -3.45
CA GLY A 316 2.68 10.60 -2.19
C GLY A 316 1.48 10.69 -1.24
N PRO A 317 1.67 10.47 0.08
CA PRO A 317 2.91 10.03 0.73
C PRO A 317 3.23 8.53 0.49
N PRO A 318 4.49 8.08 0.69
CA PRO A 318 4.92 6.70 0.38
C PRO A 318 4.19 5.58 1.12
N ASN A 319 3.61 5.82 2.30
CA ASN A 319 2.76 4.84 2.99
C ASN A 319 1.34 4.70 2.39
N LYS A 320 1.07 5.39 1.28
CA LYS A 320 -0.25 5.38 0.61
C LYS A 320 -0.12 5.19 -0.88
N ARG A 321 0.84 5.88 -1.51
CA ARG A 321 1.01 5.88 -2.95
C ARG A 321 2.38 6.38 -3.39
N CYS A 322 2.84 5.89 -4.52
CA CYS A 322 4.03 6.36 -5.20
C CYS A 322 3.79 6.16 -6.70
N PHE A 323 3.38 7.20 -7.41
CA PHE A 323 3.21 7.19 -8.87
C PHE A 323 3.24 8.64 -9.38
N GLU A 324 3.11 8.84 -10.69
CA GLU A 324 3.13 10.18 -11.27
C GLU A 324 1.80 10.54 -11.91
N VAL A 325 1.42 11.82 -11.79
CA VAL A 325 0.21 12.38 -12.40
C VAL A 325 0.60 13.55 -13.29
N ALA A 326 0.00 13.64 -14.48
CA ALA A 326 0.21 14.76 -15.37
C ALA A 326 -0.44 16.05 -14.85
N SER A 327 0.22 17.18 -15.04
CA SER A 327 -0.40 18.49 -14.90
C SER A 327 -1.33 18.76 -16.07
N LEU A 328 -2.63 19.01 -15.78
CA LEU A 328 -3.65 19.26 -16.81
C LEU A 328 -3.28 20.44 -17.73
N ASP A 329 -2.64 21.48 -17.19
CA ASP A 329 -2.21 22.68 -17.95
C ASP A 329 -1.11 22.41 -19.00
N THR A 330 -0.51 21.21 -18.98
CA THR A 330 0.62 20.84 -19.85
C THR A 330 0.29 19.70 -20.82
N LEU A 331 -0.97 19.25 -20.83
CA LEU A 331 -1.39 18.17 -21.69
C LEU A 331 -1.39 18.62 -23.16
N PRO A 332 -0.89 17.77 -24.10
CA PRO A 332 -1.11 17.96 -25.52
C PRO A 332 -2.60 18.02 -25.85
N GLU A 333 -2.95 18.64 -26.97
CA GLU A 333 -4.34 18.86 -27.40
C GLU A 333 -5.15 17.55 -27.44
N CYS A 334 -4.68 16.51 -28.14
CA CYS A 334 -5.37 15.22 -28.21
C CYS A 334 -5.53 14.52 -26.84
N VAL A 335 -4.58 14.68 -25.92
CA VAL A 335 -4.67 14.12 -24.55
C VAL A 335 -5.70 14.89 -23.73
N THR A 336 -5.77 16.21 -23.93
CA THR A 336 -6.78 17.09 -23.33
C THR A 336 -8.18 16.73 -23.84
N GLU A 337 -8.35 16.55 -25.14
CA GLU A 337 -9.61 16.13 -25.74
C GLU A 337 -10.06 14.75 -25.24
N CYS A 338 -9.14 13.80 -25.10
CA CYS A 338 -9.44 12.50 -24.50
C CYS A 338 -9.85 12.61 -23.02
N TRP A 339 -9.22 13.51 -22.26
CA TRP A 339 -9.63 13.80 -20.88
C TRP A 339 -11.03 14.43 -20.83
N GLU A 340 -11.31 15.38 -21.74
CA GLU A 340 -12.63 16.02 -21.87
C GLU A 340 -13.72 15.04 -22.30
N LEU A 341 -13.42 14.08 -23.17
CA LEU A 341 -14.33 12.98 -23.52
C LEU A 341 -14.79 12.24 -22.27
N LEU A 342 -13.85 11.75 -21.46
CA LEU A 342 -14.19 10.99 -20.24
C LEU A 342 -14.93 11.86 -19.20
N ASN A 343 -14.73 13.19 -19.24
CA ASN A 343 -15.43 14.13 -18.37
C ASN A 343 -16.70 14.73 -18.99
N SER A 344 -17.13 14.29 -20.18
CA SER A 344 -18.24 14.92 -20.92
C SER A 344 -19.62 14.44 -20.47
N GLU A 345 -20.62 15.31 -20.60
CA GLU A 345 -22.03 15.01 -20.34
C GLU A 345 -22.51 13.77 -21.14
N ALA A 346 -22.16 13.73 -22.43
CA ALA A 346 -22.45 12.58 -23.27
C ALA A 346 -21.81 11.28 -22.76
N PHE A 347 -20.60 11.33 -22.21
CA PHE A 347 -19.93 10.14 -21.66
C PHE A 347 -20.56 9.68 -20.33
N PHE A 348 -20.99 10.61 -19.47
CA PHE A 348 -21.76 10.25 -18.27
C PHE A 348 -23.05 9.50 -18.63
N LEU A 349 -23.75 9.95 -19.67
CA LEU A 349 -24.93 9.25 -20.18
C LEU A 349 -24.58 7.87 -20.74
N LEU A 350 -23.47 7.75 -21.48
CA LEU A 350 -22.99 6.47 -22.01
C LEU A 350 -22.67 5.48 -20.88
N LEU A 351 -21.98 5.92 -19.82
CA LEU A 351 -21.70 5.09 -18.65
C LEU A 351 -22.98 4.66 -17.94
N SER A 352 -23.98 5.54 -17.87
CA SER A 352 -25.28 5.17 -17.31
C SER A 352 -25.93 4.04 -18.11
N ASN A 353 -25.86 4.10 -19.44
CA ASN A 353 -26.36 3.03 -20.30
C ASN A 353 -25.56 1.72 -20.18
N PHE A 354 -24.26 1.77 -19.86
CA PHE A 354 -23.46 0.56 -19.67
C PHE A 354 -23.65 -0.10 -18.31
N THR A 355 -24.08 0.64 -17.30
CA THR A 355 -23.98 0.18 -15.90
C THR A 355 -25.31 0.17 -15.16
N GLY A 356 -26.35 0.79 -15.72
CA GLY A 356 -27.61 1.03 -15.02
C GLY A 356 -27.53 2.14 -13.96
N LEU A 357 -26.32 2.60 -13.62
CA LEU A 357 -26.12 3.67 -12.65
C LEU A 357 -26.64 5.01 -13.16
N ARG A 358 -27.10 5.85 -12.24
CA ARG A 358 -27.71 7.13 -12.56
C ARG A 358 -26.69 8.25 -12.60
N LEU A 359 -25.78 8.18 -13.58
CA LEU A 359 -24.76 9.21 -13.79
C LEU A 359 -25.25 10.38 -14.66
N HIS A 360 -26.49 10.34 -15.15
CA HIS A 360 -27.07 11.42 -15.95
C HIS A 360 -28.55 11.64 -15.64
N TYR A 361 -29.02 12.90 -15.75
CA TYR A 361 -30.39 13.29 -15.41
C TYR A 361 -31.46 12.83 -16.42
N LEU A 362 -31.04 12.36 -17.60
CA LEU A 362 -31.94 11.77 -18.61
C LEU A 362 -32.22 10.28 -18.37
N CYS A 363 -31.50 9.63 -17.46
CA CYS A 363 -31.73 8.24 -17.12
C CYS A 363 -33.05 8.09 -16.33
N PRO A 364 -33.90 7.11 -16.66
CA PRO A 364 -35.11 6.83 -15.89
C PRO A 364 -34.78 6.59 -14.42
N ALA A 365 -35.63 7.04 -13.50
CA ALA A 365 -35.48 6.68 -12.10
C ALA A 365 -35.85 5.21 -11.91
N ASP A 366 -35.10 4.50 -11.07
CA ASP A 366 -35.46 3.13 -10.70
C ASP A 366 -36.82 3.12 -9.99
N SER A 367 -37.57 2.03 -10.18
CA SER A 367 -38.88 1.86 -9.53
C SER A 367 -38.81 1.92 -8.00
N GLU A 368 -37.64 1.68 -7.40
CA GLU A 368 -37.38 1.80 -5.97
C GLU A 368 -37.25 3.27 -5.50
N ASP A 369 -36.68 4.15 -6.33
CA ASP A 369 -36.64 5.60 -6.09
C ASP A 369 -38.06 6.21 -6.14
N GLU A 370 -38.93 5.68 -7.01
CA GLU A 370 -40.35 6.04 -7.01
C GLU A 370 -41.08 5.56 -5.75
N GLU A 371 -40.77 4.37 -5.24
CA GLU A 371 -41.34 3.82 -4.00
C GLU A 371 -40.87 4.62 -2.77
N GLU A 372 -39.59 4.97 -2.67
CA GLU A 372 -39.06 5.84 -1.62
C GLU A 372 -39.65 7.25 -1.66
N ALA A 373 -39.78 7.83 -2.86
CA ALA A 373 -40.43 9.12 -3.05
C ALA A 373 -41.94 9.07 -2.71
N LYS A 374 -42.63 7.98 -3.06
CA LYS A 374 -44.04 7.75 -2.70
C LYS A 374 -44.21 7.53 -1.20
N GLN A 375 -43.36 6.76 -0.55
CA GLN A 375 -43.39 6.55 0.91
C GLN A 375 -43.11 7.84 1.70
N LYS A 376 -42.19 8.69 1.23
CA LYS A 376 -41.96 10.03 1.81
C LYS A 376 -43.15 10.97 1.60
N MET A 377 -43.85 10.88 0.46
CA MET A 377 -45.09 11.65 0.23
C MET A 377 -46.29 11.14 1.04
N GLU A 378 -46.42 9.84 1.27
CA GLU A 378 -47.51 9.25 2.08
C GLU A 378 -47.30 9.46 3.58
N GLY A 379 -46.04 9.48 4.06
CA GLY A 379 -45.69 9.80 5.45
C GLY A 379 -46.02 11.24 5.86
N GLU A 380 -45.95 12.20 4.92
CA GLU A 380 -46.34 13.59 5.17
C GLU A 380 -47.87 13.82 5.08
N ALA A 381 -48.60 12.95 4.37
CA ALA A 381 -50.05 13.05 4.22
C ALA A 381 -50.83 12.49 5.44
N ALA A 382 -50.21 11.65 6.27
CA ALA A 382 -50.87 10.98 7.40
C ALA A 382 -50.90 11.79 8.71
N GLY A 383 -50.36 13.01 8.74
CA GLY A 383 -50.14 13.77 9.97
C GLY A 383 -50.59 15.23 9.94
N SER A 384 -51.86 15.53 9.65
CA SER A 384 -52.49 16.79 10.10
C SER A 384 -53.99 16.86 9.80
N SER A 385 -54.82 16.56 10.80
CA SER A 385 -56.22 17.01 10.87
C SER A 385 -56.41 17.90 12.09
N THR A 386 -56.32 19.22 11.93
CA THR A 386 -57.17 20.22 12.61
C THR A 386 -56.93 21.64 12.09
N GLU A 387 -58.03 22.37 11.96
CA GLU A 387 -58.17 23.68 11.31
C GLU A 387 -57.54 24.84 12.12
N SER A 388 -56.92 25.83 11.45
CA SER A 388 -57.49 27.19 11.28
C SER A 388 -56.48 28.28 10.87
N SER A 389 -56.96 29.11 9.91
CA SER A 389 -56.64 30.52 9.61
C SER A 389 -55.23 31.00 9.22
N ALA A 390 -55.10 31.24 7.91
CA ALA A 390 -54.65 32.48 7.24
C ALA A 390 -53.34 33.18 7.68
N ALA A 391 -52.29 33.05 6.86
CA ALA A 391 -51.52 34.17 6.30
C ALA A 391 -50.61 33.68 5.16
N SER A 392 -50.60 34.44 4.06
CA SER A 392 -49.87 34.18 2.83
C SER A 392 -48.35 34.26 2.98
N ALA A 393 -47.61 33.22 2.58
CA ALA A 393 -46.27 33.32 1.99
C ALA A 393 -45.90 32.02 1.26
N LYS A 394 -45.25 32.17 0.12
CA LYS A 394 -44.93 31.17 -0.92
C LYS A 394 -44.43 29.82 -0.39
N LYS A 395 -45.13 28.75 -0.72
CA LYS A 395 -44.64 27.36 -0.71
C LYS A 395 -44.09 27.04 -2.11
N GLU A 396 -42.78 27.12 -2.27
CA GLU A 396 -42.09 26.38 -3.34
C GLU A 396 -41.88 24.97 -2.83
N LYS A 397 -42.38 24.00 -3.60
CA LYS A 397 -42.37 22.57 -3.31
C LYS A 397 -40.93 22.09 -3.16
N GLY A 398 -40.64 21.41 -2.06
CA GLY A 398 -39.45 20.56 -1.94
C GLY A 398 -39.58 19.40 -2.91
N LEU A 399 -38.94 19.52 -4.07
CA LEU A 399 -38.53 18.37 -4.86
C LEU A 399 -37.34 17.77 -4.10
N CYS A 400 -37.31 16.46 -3.87
CA CYS A 400 -36.09 15.76 -3.46
C CYS A 400 -34.97 16.23 -4.39
N GLN A 401 -33.95 16.92 -3.85
CA GLN A 401 -32.80 17.32 -4.64
C GLN A 401 -32.09 16.04 -5.06
N LEU A 402 -32.26 15.69 -6.32
CA LEU A 402 -31.50 14.64 -6.97
C LEU A 402 -30.01 15.03 -6.88
N SER A 403 -29.17 14.10 -6.45
CA SER A 403 -27.71 14.31 -6.45
C SER A 403 -27.27 14.71 -7.85
N THR A 404 -26.30 15.61 -7.94
CA THR A 404 -25.70 15.96 -9.23
C THR A 404 -24.53 15.01 -9.43
N PRO A 405 -24.55 14.17 -10.47
CA PRO A 405 -23.45 13.26 -10.74
C PRO A 405 -22.15 14.03 -10.93
N VAL A 406 -21.08 13.51 -10.35
CA VAL A 406 -19.76 14.13 -10.36
C VAL A 406 -18.70 13.08 -10.65
N CYS A 407 -17.53 13.51 -11.10
CA CYS A 407 -16.37 12.65 -11.22
C CYS A 407 -15.10 13.33 -10.71
N CYS A 408 -14.05 12.54 -10.55
CA CYS A 408 -12.68 13.02 -10.47
C CYS A 408 -11.79 12.13 -11.35
N GLY A 409 -10.82 12.74 -12.04
CA GLY A 409 -9.99 12.02 -13.00
C GLY A 409 -8.55 12.50 -13.03
N ASN A 410 -7.63 11.58 -13.30
CA ASN A 410 -6.21 11.85 -13.45
C ASN A 410 -5.64 11.08 -14.64
N VAL A 411 -4.66 11.69 -15.32
CA VAL A 411 -3.78 10.98 -16.24
C VAL A 411 -2.56 10.53 -15.45
N ARG A 412 -2.34 9.23 -15.34
CA ARG A 412 -1.29 8.62 -14.50
C ARG A 412 -0.19 8.04 -15.36
N ARG A 413 1.03 8.06 -14.83
CA ARG A 413 2.19 7.37 -15.39
C ARG A 413 2.71 6.37 -14.36
N TRP A 414 2.87 5.14 -14.84
CA TRP A 414 3.28 3.98 -14.08
C TRP A 414 4.61 3.48 -14.58
N SER A 415 5.56 3.30 -13.67
CA SER A 415 6.90 2.80 -13.96
C SER A 415 7.45 2.01 -12.78
N HIS A 416 8.59 1.36 -12.96
CA HIS A 416 9.29 0.65 -11.89
C HIS A 416 9.35 1.43 -10.56
N GLY A 417 8.95 0.78 -9.47
CA GLY A 417 8.82 1.37 -8.13
C GLY A 417 7.50 2.10 -7.87
N SER A 418 6.57 2.12 -8.84
CA SER A 418 5.24 2.71 -8.64
C SER A 418 4.26 1.75 -7.97
N TYR A 419 3.37 2.27 -7.13
CA TYR A 419 2.36 1.49 -6.38
C TYR A 419 1.28 2.39 -5.76
N THR A 420 0.19 1.77 -5.30
CA THR A 420 -0.67 2.32 -4.23
C THR A 420 -0.83 1.28 -3.12
N LEU A 421 -1.19 1.74 -1.93
CA LEU A 421 -1.38 0.92 -0.74
C LEU A 421 -2.74 1.20 -0.15
N LEU A 422 -3.32 0.17 0.45
CA LEU A 422 -4.49 0.27 1.29
C LEU A 422 -4.11 0.98 2.59
N HIS A 423 -4.97 1.88 3.04
CA HIS A 423 -4.75 2.58 4.30
C HIS A 423 -6.06 2.90 4.99
N ASP A 424 -6.03 2.97 6.33
CA ASP A 424 -7.23 3.14 7.16
C ASP A 424 -8.15 4.30 6.74
N GLY A 425 -7.54 5.41 6.29
CA GLY A 425 -8.30 6.58 5.86
C GLY A 425 -9.08 6.41 4.55
N GLU A 426 -8.83 5.33 3.78
CA GLU A 426 -9.56 4.98 2.57
C GLU A 426 -10.77 4.13 2.92
N ALA A 427 -10.61 3.13 3.81
CA ALA A 427 -11.72 2.34 4.34
C ALA A 427 -12.78 3.21 5.04
N GLU A 428 -12.36 4.18 5.86
CA GLU A 428 -13.29 5.15 6.49
C GLU A 428 -14.05 6.02 5.48
N LYS A 429 -13.53 6.16 4.26
CA LYS A 429 -14.09 7.00 3.19
C LYS A 429 -14.67 6.19 2.04
N ALA A 430 -14.72 4.85 2.17
CA ALA A 430 -15.26 4.00 1.14
C ALA A 430 -16.71 4.40 0.87
N GLU A 431 -17.00 4.62 -0.40
CA GLU A 431 -18.27 5.13 -0.90
C GLU A 431 -18.59 4.43 -2.22
N TYR A 432 -19.88 4.38 -2.54
CA TYR A 432 -20.35 3.87 -3.83
C TYR A 432 -19.76 4.70 -4.96
N ALA A 433 -19.08 4.04 -5.89
CA ALA A 433 -18.37 4.71 -6.96
C ALA A 433 -18.13 3.77 -8.13
N LEU A 434 -18.17 4.31 -9.34
CA LEU A 434 -17.78 3.61 -10.56
C LEU A 434 -16.35 4.01 -10.93
N ASP A 435 -15.43 3.06 -10.85
CA ASP A 435 -14.06 3.24 -11.31
C ASP A 435 -13.95 2.97 -12.81
N LEU A 436 -13.16 3.80 -13.50
CA LEU A 436 -12.82 3.65 -14.89
C LEU A 436 -11.31 3.69 -15.07
N LEU A 437 -10.77 2.70 -15.79
CA LEU A 437 -9.36 2.62 -16.17
C LEU A 437 -9.24 2.46 -17.68
N LEU A 438 -8.44 3.32 -18.31
CA LEU A 438 -8.11 3.24 -19.74
C LEU A 438 -6.59 3.28 -19.95
N PRO A 439 -5.92 2.12 -20.07
CA PRO A 439 -4.46 2.03 -20.22
C PRO A 439 -3.94 2.33 -21.64
N PHE A 440 -2.71 2.86 -21.70
CA PHE A 440 -1.95 3.17 -22.92
C PHE A 440 -0.48 2.77 -22.78
N GLY A 441 0.11 2.23 -23.84
CA GLY A 441 1.54 1.90 -23.91
C GLY A 441 1.93 0.67 -23.09
N CYS A 442 0.99 -0.25 -22.84
CA CYS A 442 1.21 -1.49 -22.09
C CYS A 442 1.27 -2.74 -22.98
N THR A 443 1.47 -2.60 -24.30
CA THR A 443 1.71 -3.73 -25.20
C THR A 443 2.84 -4.62 -24.67
N GLY A 444 2.52 -5.90 -24.44
CA GLY A 444 3.48 -6.89 -23.92
C GLY A 444 3.77 -6.77 -22.41
N TRP A 445 2.98 -5.99 -21.67
CA TRP A 445 3.03 -5.96 -20.21
C TRP A 445 2.62 -7.31 -19.63
N GLN A 446 3.41 -7.82 -18.69
CA GLN A 446 3.22 -9.13 -18.09
C GLN A 446 2.72 -8.99 -16.65
N SER A 447 1.89 -9.92 -16.21
CA SER A 447 1.34 -9.95 -14.84
C SER A 447 2.43 -9.93 -13.76
N GLU A 448 3.56 -10.56 -14.06
CA GLU A 448 4.74 -10.72 -13.21
C GLU A 448 5.46 -9.39 -12.96
N PHE A 449 5.21 -8.36 -13.76
CA PHE A 449 5.79 -7.03 -13.58
C PHE A 449 5.09 -6.25 -12.48
N GLY A 450 3.88 -6.65 -12.06
CA GLY A 450 3.00 -5.84 -11.22
C GLY A 450 2.23 -4.80 -12.05
N GLY A 451 1.74 -3.73 -11.39
CA GLY A 451 1.02 -2.64 -12.05
C GLY A 451 -0.46 -2.93 -12.37
N PHE A 452 -0.94 -4.13 -12.08
CA PHE A 452 -2.37 -4.45 -12.12
C PHE A 452 -3.10 -3.81 -10.94
N THR A 453 -4.38 -3.49 -11.14
CA THR A 453 -5.27 -2.99 -10.10
C THR A 453 -6.02 -4.17 -9.49
N CYS A 454 -5.91 -4.36 -8.19
CA CYS A 454 -6.56 -5.43 -7.44
C CYS A 454 -7.65 -4.80 -6.55
N TYR A 455 -8.84 -5.40 -6.55
CA TYR A 455 -9.97 -5.07 -5.71
C TYR A 455 -10.14 -6.17 -4.67
N ILE A 456 -10.31 -5.77 -3.41
CA ILE A 456 -10.43 -6.68 -2.28
C ILE A 456 -11.59 -6.28 -1.38
N ALA A 457 -12.16 -7.25 -0.68
CA ALA A 457 -13.11 -7.00 0.40
C ALA A 457 -12.40 -6.41 1.62
N ASN A 458 -13.00 -5.41 2.24
CA ASN A 458 -12.49 -4.76 3.43
C ASN A 458 -12.49 -5.74 4.61
N GLU A 459 -11.41 -5.73 5.41
CA GLU A 459 -11.20 -6.64 6.53
C GLU A 459 -11.07 -8.14 6.17
N GLU A 460 -11.03 -8.49 4.89
CA GLU A 460 -10.84 -9.85 4.41
C GLU A 460 -9.57 -9.97 3.55
N ASP A 461 -8.95 -11.16 3.55
CA ASP A 461 -7.83 -11.48 2.65
C ASP A 461 -8.35 -11.98 1.28
N GLU A 462 -9.60 -11.69 0.94
CA GLU A 462 -10.27 -12.17 -0.28
C GLU A 462 -10.10 -11.17 -1.44
N GLU A 463 -9.38 -11.62 -2.47
CA GLU A 463 -9.27 -10.93 -3.75
C GLU A 463 -10.56 -11.12 -4.55
N LEU A 464 -11.25 -10.01 -4.83
CA LEU A 464 -12.51 -10.00 -5.57
C LEU A 464 -12.26 -9.97 -7.09
N LEU A 465 -11.37 -9.09 -7.53
CA LEU A 465 -11.10 -8.84 -8.95
C LEU A 465 -9.68 -8.31 -9.16
N THR A 466 -9.03 -8.72 -10.24
CA THR A 466 -7.79 -8.10 -10.71
C THR A 466 -7.93 -7.65 -12.16
N VAL A 467 -7.67 -6.35 -12.39
CA VAL A 467 -7.67 -5.69 -13.69
C VAL A 467 -6.22 -5.52 -14.16
N TYR A 468 -5.88 -6.22 -15.23
CA TYR A 468 -4.57 -6.12 -15.87
C TYR A 468 -4.52 -4.96 -16.88
N PRO A 469 -3.40 -4.22 -16.97
CA PRO A 469 -3.23 -3.21 -18.02
C PRO A 469 -3.28 -3.86 -19.40
N GLU A 470 -4.25 -3.46 -20.22
CA GLU A 470 -4.38 -3.87 -21.62
C GLU A 470 -4.65 -2.63 -22.48
N ASP A 471 -3.90 -2.50 -23.58
CA ASP A 471 -3.96 -1.33 -24.44
C ASP A 471 -5.36 -1.17 -25.03
N ASN A 472 -5.88 0.06 -24.96
CA ASN A 472 -7.20 0.43 -25.50
C ASN A 472 -8.36 -0.38 -24.91
N SER A 473 -8.19 -0.91 -23.70
CA SER A 473 -9.18 -1.72 -23.00
C SER A 473 -9.76 -0.90 -21.84
N LEU A 474 -11.02 -0.49 -21.95
CA LEU A 474 -11.72 0.28 -20.92
C LEU A 474 -12.26 -0.68 -19.86
N ALA A 475 -11.70 -0.64 -18.66
CA ALA A 475 -12.25 -1.38 -17.53
C ALA A 475 -13.18 -0.48 -16.70
N LEU A 476 -14.37 -0.98 -16.39
CA LEU A 476 -15.34 -0.39 -15.48
C LEU A 476 -15.52 -1.33 -14.30
N VAL A 477 -15.44 -0.82 -13.08
CA VAL A 477 -15.66 -1.60 -11.86
C VAL A 477 -16.48 -0.78 -10.88
N TYR A 478 -17.64 -1.29 -10.48
CA TYR A 478 -18.45 -0.67 -9.45
C TYR A 478 -17.97 -1.13 -8.07
N ARG A 479 -17.70 -0.17 -7.19
CA ARG A 479 -17.31 -0.44 -5.80
C ARG A 479 -18.41 0.01 -4.86
N ASP A 480 -18.61 -0.79 -3.82
CA ASP A 480 -19.40 -0.42 -2.66
C ASP A 480 -18.52 0.13 -1.52
N LYS A 481 -19.10 0.21 -0.31
CA LYS A 481 -18.42 0.70 0.90
C LYS A 481 -17.48 -0.33 1.54
N GLU A 482 -17.55 -1.58 1.11
CA GLU A 482 -16.74 -2.67 1.63
C GLU A 482 -15.67 -3.09 0.62
N THR A 483 -15.61 -2.47 -0.56
CA THR A 483 -14.61 -2.77 -1.59
C THR A 483 -13.51 -1.72 -1.61
N LEU A 484 -12.26 -2.18 -1.42
CA LEU A 484 -11.05 -1.37 -1.55
C LEU A 484 -10.25 -1.79 -2.78
N LYS A 485 -9.32 -0.94 -3.21
CA LYS A 485 -8.44 -1.26 -4.34
C LYS A 485 -7.01 -0.76 -4.15
N PHE A 486 -6.08 -1.42 -4.82
CA PHE A 486 -4.70 -0.94 -4.92
C PHE A 486 -4.06 -1.31 -6.26
N VAL A 487 -3.01 -0.59 -6.64
CA VAL A 487 -2.16 -0.92 -7.79
C VAL A 487 -0.90 -1.59 -7.28
N LYS A 488 -0.71 -2.86 -7.64
CA LYS A 488 0.43 -3.66 -7.17
C LYS A 488 1.75 -3.03 -7.61
N HIS A 489 2.73 -3.06 -6.71
CA HIS A 489 4.10 -2.59 -6.97
C HIS A 489 4.69 -3.09 -8.29
N ILE A 490 5.15 -2.16 -9.11
CA ILE A 490 5.83 -2.45 -10.37
C ILE A 490 7.30 -2.76 -10.12
N ASN A 491 7.67 -4.03 -10.27
CA ASN A 491 9.02 -4.51 -9.96
C ASN A 491 10.00 -4.39 -11.14
N HIS A 492 11.26 -4.72 -10.90
CA HIS A 492 12.37 -4.58 -11.85
C HIS A 492 12.27 -5.49 -13.07
N ASN A 493 11.42 -6.53 -13.06
CA ASN A 493 11.18 -7.32 -14.29
C ASN A 493 10.62 -6.46 -15.42
N SER A 494 9.91 -5.37 -15.10
CA SER A 494 9.45 -4.40 -16.10
C SER A 494 10.61 -3.76 -16.89
N CYS A 495 11.84 -3.74 -16.35
CA CYS A 495 13.00 -3.03 -16.91
C CYS A 495 13.92 -3.86 -17.83
N SER A 496 13.55 -5.05 -18.32
CA SER A 496 14.46 -5.99 -19.01
C SER A 496 15.35 -5.38 -20.13
N ALA A 497 16.58 -5.92 -20.25
CA ALA A 497 17.81 -5.40 -20.86
C ALA A 497 17.84 -4.87 -22.31
N ASP A 498 16.74 -4.87 -23.07
CA ASP A 498 16.72 -4.39 -24.45
C ASP A 498 15.86 -3.13 -24.61
N THR A 499 16.50 -2.09 -25.15
CA THR A 499 16.01 -0.79 -25.63
C THR A 499 16.08 0.41 -24.67
N SER A 500 16.63 1.49 -25.23
CA SER A 500 16.81 2.83 -24.66
C SER A 500 15.50 3.63 -24.48
N ALA A 501 14.36 2.94 -24.31
CA ALA A 501 13.04 3.54 -24.22
C ALA A 501 12.46 3.35 -22.81
N PHE A 502 11.69 4.33 -22.35
CA PHE A 502 10.93 4.25 -21.10
C PHE A 502 9.97 3.04 -21.15
N ARG A 503 10.16 2.07 -20.25
CA ARG A 503 9.24 0.93 -20.05
C ARG A 503 8.34 1.17 -18.85
N GLY A 504 7.36 2.04 -19.08
CA GLY A 504 6.20 2.20 -18.21
C GLY A 504 4.95 2.25 -19.08
N PHE A 505 3.80 2.36 -18.44
CA PHE A 505 2.54 2.59 -19.12
C PHE A 505 1.83 3.80 -18.53
N TYR A 506 0.82 4.27 -19.24
CA TYR A 506 -0.02 5.38 -18.83
C TYR A 506 -1.45 4.88 -18.67
N ASP A 507 -2.25 5.59 -17.90
CA ASP A 507 -3.69 5.41 -17.95
C ASP A 507 -4.43 6.71 -17.71
N PHE A 508 -5.67 6.73 -18.15
CA PHE A 508 -6.68 7.64 -17.63
C PHE A 508 -7.43 6.88 -16.55
N SER A 509 -7.44 7.44 -15.34
CA SER A 509 -8.17 6.87 -14.20
C SER A 509 -9.22 7.88 -13.76
N PHE A 510 -10.49 7.49 -13.87
CA PHE A 510 -11.63 8.28 -13.45
C PHE A 510 -12.43 7.52 -12.39
N VAL A 511 -13.10 8.28 -11.53
CA VAL A 511 -14.07 7.75 -10.57
C VAL A 511 -15.33 8.61 -10.67
N TYR A 512 -16.48 7.96 -10.91
CA TYR A 512 -17.79 8.60 -11.06
C TYR A 512 -18.67 8.29 -9.85
N TYR A 513 -19.52 9.24 -9.49
CA TYR A 513 -20.44 9.20 -8.36
C TYR A 513 -21.81 9.69 -8.81
N GLU A 514 -22.88 9.04 -8.32
CA GLU A 514 -24.28 9.38 -8.61
C GLU A 514 -24.78 10.70 -7.97
#